data_AF-A0A6I4KTG9-F1
#
_entry.id   AF-A0A6I4KTG9-F1
#
_cell.length_a   1.000
_cell.length_b   1.000
_cell.length_c   1.000
_cell.angle_alpha   90.00
_cell.angle_beta   90.00
_cell.angle_gamma   90.00
#
_symmetry.space_group_name_H-M   'P 1'
#
loop_
_entity.id
_entity.type
_entity.pdbx_description
1 polymer ?
#
loop_
_entity_poly.entity_id
_entity_poly.type
_entity_poly.pdbx_seq_one_letter_code
_entity_poly.pdbx_strand_id
1 'polypeptide(L)' 'MTPAQAATVRQLEAQGFAQAEITRAGIGMAKGNDYRVVSSTGRVRRGVGAKR' A
#
# COMPACT_ATOMS: atom_id res chain seq x y z
N MET A 1 -10.44 3.92 6.74
CA MET A 1 -10.06 3.64 5.34
C MET A 1 -11.07 4.31 4.41
N THR A 2 -10.63 5.08 3.42
CA THR A 2 -11.54 5.76 2.46
C THR A 2 -11.94 4.80 1.31
N PRO A 3 -13.03 5.05 0.57
CA PRO A 3 -13.42 4.22 -0.58
C PRO A 3 -12.32 4.11 -1.65
N ALA A 4 -11.66 5.22 -1.99
CA ALA A 4 -10.57 5.24 -2.97
C ALA A 4 -9.34 4.44 -2.48
N GLN A 5 -9.01 4.55 -1.20
CA GLN A 5 -7.95 3.76 -0.57
C GLN A 5 -8.29 2.26 -0.58
N ALA A 6 -9.54 1.90 -0.23
CA ALA A 6 -10.00 0.51 -0.23
C ALA A 6 -9.96 -0.13 -1.63
N ALA A 7 -10.40 0.61 -2.67
CA ALA A 7 -10.35 0.15 -4.05
C ALA A 7 -8.91 -0.10 -4.50
N THR A 8 -7.99 0.79 -4.13
CA THR A 8 -6.57 0.67 -4.49
C THR A 8 -5.88 -0.46 -3.74
N VAL A 9 -6.20 -0.67 -2.45
CA VAL A 9 -5.73 -1.81 -1.67
C VAL A 9 -6.16 -3.12 -2.34
N ARG A 10 -7.45 -3.27 -2.69
CA ARG A 10 -7.96 -4.46 -3.40
C ARG A 10 -7.26 -4.71 -4.73
N GLN A 11 -6.98 -3.66 -5.51
CA GLN A 11 -6.23 -3.79 -6.76
C GLN A 11 -4.80 -4.29 -6.53
N LEU A 12 -4.13 -3.86 -5.46
CA LEU A 12 -2.79 -4.32 -5.11
C LEU A 12 -2.82 -5.75 -4.56
N GLU A 13 -3.84 -6.13 -3.78
CA GLU A 13 -4.06 -7.50 -3.33
C GLU A 13 -4.24 -8.46 -4.51
N ALA A 14 -5.03 -8.07 -5.52
CA ALA A 14 -5.17 -8.85 -6.75
C ALA A 14 -3.86 -8.99 -7.55
N GLN A 15 -2.91 -8.07 -7.37
CA GLN A 15 -1.56 -8.15 -7.96
C GLN A 15 -0.57 -8.96 -7.10
N GLY A 16 -1.01 -9.47 -5.95
CA GLY A 16 -0.21 -10.26 -5.02
C GLY A 16 0.55 -9.44 -3.98
N PHE A 17 0.16 -8.20 -3.71
CA PHE A 17 0.65 -7.46 -2.55
C PHE A 17 -0.14 -7.85 -1.30
N ALA A 18 0.54 -8.02 -0.18
CA ALA A 18 -0.08 -8.17 1.13
C ALA A 18 -0.05 -6.84 1.89
N GLN A 19 -1.05 -6.58 2.71
CA GLN A 19 -1.00 -5.45 3.65
C GLN A 19 0.10 -5.70 4.69
N ALA A 20 1.04 -4.76 4.80
CA ALA A 20 2.20 -4.87 5.69
C ALA A 20 2.04 -4.03 6.96
N GLU A 21 1.59 -2.78 6.83
CA GLU A 21 1.46 -1.85 7.95
C GLU A 21 0.43 -0.76 7.68
N ILE A 22 -0.07 -0.11 8.73
CA ILE A 22 -0.86 1.11 8.62
C ILE A 22 -0.04 2.24 9.23
N THR A 23 0.32 3.22 8.40
CA THR A 23 1.12 4.38 8.79
C THR A 23 0.27 5.65 8.77
N ARG A 24 0.81 6.75 9.30
CA ARG A 24 0.19 8.07 9.16
C ARG A 24 0.07 8.52 7.69
N ALA A 25 0.91 7.99 6.80
CA ALA A 25 0.90 8.31 5.38
C ALA A 25 -0.13 7.49 4.57
N GLY A 26 -0.60 6.36 5.10
CA GLY A 26 -1.50 5.46 4.41
C GLY A 26 -1.30 3.99 4.75
N ILE A 27 -1.82 3.10 3.91
CA ILE A 27 -1.70 1.65 4.07
C ILE A 27 -0.47 1.16 3.30
N GLY A 28 0.49 0.58 4.00
CA GLY A 28 1.65 -0.10 3.44
C GLY A 28 1.26 -1.46 2.86
N MET A 29 1.68 -1.70 1.62
CA MET A 29 1.46 -2.92 0.84
C MET A 29 2.82 -3.45 0.38
N ALA A 30 3.07 -4.76 0.53
CA ALA A 30 4.35 -5.39 0.22
C ALA A 30 4.18 -6.62 -0.68
N LYS A 31 5.07 -6.79 -1.65
CA LYS A 31 5.22 -7.98 -2.49
C LYS A 31 6.71 -8.31 -2.63
N GLY A 32 7.21 -9.21 -1.80
CA GLY A 32 8.66 -9.44 -1.69
C GLY A 32 9.38 -8.14 -1.32
N ASN A 33 10.27 -7.67 -2.21
CA ASN A 33 11.03 -6.43 -2.02
C ASN A 33 10.35 -5.18 -2.60
N ASP A 34 9.16 -5.29 -3.20
CA ASP A 34 8.38 -4.12 -3.66
C ASP A 34 7.43 -3.65 -2.55
N TYR A 35 7.61 -2.41 -2.12
CA TYR A 35 6.82 -1.77 -1.08
C TYR A 35 6.11 -0.56 -1.64
N ARG A 36 4.83 -0.43 -1.29
CA ARG A 36 3.95 0.61 -1.77
C ARG A 36 3.14 1.16 -0.60
N VAL A 37 2.85 2.44 -0.62
CA VAL A 37 1.98 3.08 0.36
C VAL A 37 0.79 3.67 -0.37
N VAL A 38 -0.41 3.27 0.06
CA VAL A 38 -1.69 3.76 -0.47
C VAL A 38 -2.20 4.87 0.44
N SER A 39 -2.18 6.11 -0.05
CA SER A 39 -2.68 7.27 0.69
C SER A 39 -4.21 7.21 0.87
N SER A 40 -4.73 8.12 1.69
CA SER A 40 -6.18 8.31 1.86
C SER A 40 -6.92 8.71 0.58
N THR A 41 -6.22 9.21 -0.44
CA THR A 41 -6.81 9.57 -1.75
C THR A 41 -6.73 8.46 -2.78
N GLY A 42 -6.19 7.28 -2.42
CA GLY A 42 -5.96 6.17 -3.36
C GLY A 42 -4.71 6.34 -4.23
N ARG A 43 -3.88 7.38 -3.99
CA ARG A 43 -2.58 7.50 -4.67
C ARG A 43 -1.60 6.48 -4.10
N VAL A 44 -0.91 5.79 -4.99
CA VAL A 44 0.13 4.83 -4.64
C VAL A 44 1.49 5.51 -4.76
N ARG A 45 2.31 5.41 -3.72
CA ARG A 45 3.72 5.80 -3.76
C ARG A 45 4.57 4.57 -3.53
N ARG A 46 5.67 4.44 -4.27
CA ARG A 46 6.69 3.43 -3.95
C ARG A 46 7.32 3.80 -2.60
N GLY A 47 7.21 2.91 -1.63
CA GLY A 47 7.87 3.01 -0.34
C GLY A 47 9.36 2.83 -0.57
N VAL A 48 10.10 3.93 -0.66
CA VAL A 48 11.57 3.88 -0.71
C VAL A 48 12.04 3.64 0.71
N GLY A 49 12.56 2.44 0.98
CA GLY A 49 13.16 2.12 2.29
C GLY A 49 12.30 1.28 3.22
N ALA A 50 11.64 0.22 2.72
CA ALA A 50 11.46 -0.93 3.58
C ALA A 50 12.85 -1.47 3.94
N LYS A 51 13.34 -0.98 5.07
CA LYS A 51 14.60 -1.39 5.64
C LYS A 51 14.53 -2.90 5.88
N ARG A 52 15.66 -3.57 5.61
CA ARG A 52 15.99 -4.86 6.22
C ARG A 52 15.65 -4.87 7.71
#